data_AF-A0A530AEV0-F1
#
_entry.id   AF-A0A530AEV0-F1
#
_cell.length_a   1.000
_cell.length_b   1.000
_cell.length_c   1.000
_cell.angle_alpha   90.00
_cell.angle_beta   90.00
_cell.angle_gamma   90.00
#
_symmetry.space_group_name_H-M   'P 1'
#
loop_
_entity.id
_entity.type
_entity.pdbx_description
1 polymer ?
#
loop_
_entity_poly.entity_id
_entity_poly.type
_entity_poly.pdbx_seq_one_letter_code
_entity_poly.pdbx_strand_id
1 'polypeptide(L)' 'GKTVPQVAINWLLQRPTVSSVIIGARNEEQLRQNLGAVGWALTPEQIKTLDEASAVTAPYPYFPYRRQEGFARLNPPAV' A
#
# COMPACT_ATOMS: atom_id res chain seq x y z
N GLY A 1 12.13 -13.21 -8.38
CA GLY A 1 10.76 -12.98 -7.89
C GLY A 1 10.79 -12.64 -6.41
N LYS A 2 9.74 -12.00 -5.89
CA LYS A 2 9.59 -11.64 -4.47
C LYS A 2 8.39 -12.39 -3.89
N THR A 3 8.40 -12.68 -2.59
CA THR A 3 7.27 -13.38 -1.95
C THR A 3 6.09 -12.43 -1.76
N VAL A 4 4.88 -12.97 -1.61
CA VAL A 4 3.68 -12.15 -1.34
C VAL A 4 3.86 -11.24 -0.11
N PRO A 5 4.39 -11.71 1.05
CA PRO A 5 4.67 -10.84 2.18
C PRO A 5 5.65 -9.70 1.86
N GLN A 6 6.70 -9.98 1.08
CA GLN A 6 7.66 -8.95 0.68
C GLN A 6 7.03 -7.88 -0.21
N VAL A 7 6.18 -8.27 -1.15
CA VAL A 7 5.43 -7.34 -2.00
C VAL A 7 4.47 -6.50 -1.16
N ALA A 8 3.75 -7.09 -0.22
CA ALA A 8 2.81 -6.37 0.65
C ALA A 8 3.52 -5.34 1.53
N ILE A 9 4.65 -5.69 2.15
CA ILE A 9 5.44 -4.76 2.95
C ILE A 9 6.02 -3.64 2.07
N ASN A 10 6.56 -3.97 0.89
CA ASN A 10 7.11 -2.97 -0.04
C ASN A 10 6.03 -2.00 -0.53
N TRP A 11 4.83 -2.49 -0.83
CA TRP A 11 3.68 -1.65 -1.21
C TRP A 11 3.29 -0.69 -0.08
N LEU A 12 3.21 -1.17 1.17
CA LEU A 12 2.92 -0.32 2.33
C LEU A 12 3.96 0.79 2.53
N LEU A 13 5.25 0.45 2.38
CA LEU A 13 6.36 1.42 2.52
C LEU A 13 6.35 2.51 1.45
N GLN A 14 5.65 2.31 0.34
CA GLN A 14 5.49 3.30 -0.72
C GLN A 14 4.19 4.11 -0.63
N ARG A 15 3.35 3.86 0.39
CA ARG A 15 2.14 4.64 0.59
C ARG A 15 2.47 6.02 1.17
N PRO A 16 1.70 7.05 0.82
CA PRO A 16 1.82 8.36 1.44
C PRO A 16 1.75 8.25 2.97
N THR A 17 2.55 9.06 3.66
CA THR A 17 2.64 9.18 5.14
C THR A 17 3.23 7.99 5.91
N VAL A 18 3.49 6.84 5.27
CA VAL A 18 4.04 5.67 5.96
C VAL A 18 5.53 5.87 6.21
N SER A 19 5.93 5.94 7.48
CA SER A 19 7.34 6.06 7.90
C SER A 19 7.96 4.71 8.28
N SER A 20 7.15 3.77 8.79
CA SER A 20 7.60 2.45 9.22
C SER A 20 6.45 1.45 9.17
N VAL A 21 6.77 0.17 8.96
CA VAL A 21 5.83 -0.95 8.94
C VAL A 21 6.22 -1.94 10.03
N ILE A 22 5.29 -2.25 10.93
CA ILE A 22 5.50 -3.23 11.99
C ILE A 22 5.40 -4.63 11.39
N ILE A 23 6.42 -5.45 11.62
CA ILE A 23 6.49 -6.84 11.17
C ILE A 23 6.62 -7.79 12.36
N GLY A 24 5.92 -8.92 12.32
CA GLY A 24 6.09 -10.02 13.26
C GLY A 24 7.01 -11.11 12.70
N ALA A 25 7.89 -11.65 13.54
CA ALA A 25 8.71 -12.81 13.22
C ALA A 25 8.89 -13.68 14.47
N ARG A 26 8.62 -14.99 14.35
CA ARG A 26 8.79 -15.97 15.45
C ARG A 26 10.13 -16.70 15.39
N ASN A 27 10.85 -16.56 14.29
CA ASN A 27 12.17 -17.12 14.08
C ASN A 27 12.98 -16.25 13.11
N GLU A 28 14.27 -16.55 12.99
CA GLU A 28 15.20 -15.78 12.15
C GLU A 28 14.85 -15.85 10.67
N GLU A 29 14.39 -17.00 10.18
CA GLU A 29 14.02 -17.17 8.77
C GLU A 29 12.89 -16.21 8.37
N GLN A 30 11.83 -16.13 9.18
CA GLN A 30 10.72 -15.20 8.96
C GLN A 30 11.20 -13.75 8.97
N LEU A 31 12.09 -13.40 9.90
CA LEU A 31 12.66 -12.06 9.95
C LEU A 31 13.42 -11.73 8.66
N ARG A 32 14.29 -12.63 8.21
CA ARG A 32 15.04 -12.47 6.95
C ARG A 32 14.13 -12.37 5.74
N GLN A 33 13.06 -13.17 5.70
CA GLN A 33 12.07 -13.09 4.63
C GLN A 33 11.36 -11.73 4.61
N ASN A 34 10.93 -11.20 5.77
CA ASN A 34 10.31 -9.88 5.85
C ASN A 34 11.29 -8.76 5.46
N LEU A 35 12.55 -8.83 5.91
CA LEU A 35 13.59 -7.86 5.54
C LEU A 35 13.91 -7.87 4.04
N GLY A 36 13.65 -8.97 3.33
CA GLY A 36 13.77 -9.01 1.86
C GLY A 36 12.79 -8.09 1.11
N ALA A 37 11.86 -7.44 1.82
CA ALA A 37 10.95 -6.42 1.29
C ALA A 37 11.63 -5.07 1.01
N VAL A 38 12.81 -4.81 1.57
CA VAL A 38 13.55 -3.55 1.35
C VAL A 38 14.72 -3.72 0.38
N GLY A 39 15.32 -2.61 -0.07
CA GLY A 39 16.45 -2.62 -1.02
C GLY A 39 16.02 -2.70 -2.50
N TRP A 40 14.73 -2.60 -2.76
CA TRP A 40 14.12 -2.50 -4.09
C TRP A 40 12.77 -1.79 -3.96
N ALA A 41 12.18 -1.39 -5.07
CA ALA A 41 10.86 -0.77 -5.10
C ALA A 41 10.00 -1.40 -6.20
N LEU A 42 8.71 -1.60 -5.90
CA LEU A 42 7.69 -1.83 -6.92
C LEU A 42 7.67 -0.63 -7.88
N THR A 43 7.46 -0.91 -9.17
CA THR A 43 7.32 0.17 -10.17
C THR A 43 5.98 0.88 -10.02
N PRO A 44 5.83 2.11 -10.55
CA PRO A 44 4.54 2.81 -10.54
C PRO A 44 3.39 1.98 -11.15
N GLU A 45 3.67 1.20 -12.19
CA GLU A 45 2.69 0.32 -12.83
C GLU A 45 2.29 -0.85 -11.93
N GLN A 46 3.25 -1.43 -11.20
CA GLN A 46 2.99 -2.48 -10.22
C GLN A 46 2.18 -1.95 -9.03
N ILE A 47 2.52 -0.77 -8.52
CA ILE A 47 1.73 -0.08 -7.47
C ILE A 47 0.31 0.16 -7.97
N LYS A 48 0.14 0.73 -9.17
CA LYS A 48 -1.16 0.97 -9.78
C LYS A 48 -1.99 -0.31 -9.92
N THR A 49 -1.36 -1.40 -10.37
CA THR A 49 -2.04 -2.70 -10.52
C THR A 49 -2.53 -3.23 -9.17
N LEU A 50 -1.72 -3.10 -8.12
CA LEU A 50 -2.11 -3.49 -6.76
C LEU A 50 -3.21 -2.60 -6.18
N ASP A 51 -3.15 -1.30 -6.44
CA ASP A 51 -4.16 -0.33 -6.02
C ASP A 51 -5.52 -0.61 -6.68
N GLU A 52 -5.53 -0.92 -7.97
CA GLU A 52 -6.75 -1.28 -8.71
C GLU A 52 -7.34 -2.61 -8.21
N ALA A 53 -6.49 -3.63 -8.01
CA ALA A 53 -6.92 -4.94 -7.53
C ALA A 53 -7.43 -4.91 -6.08
N SER A 54 -6.92 -3.99 -5.25
CA SER A 54 -7.32 -3.84 -3.85
C SER A 54 -8.37 -2.75 -3.61
N ALA A 55 -8.81 -2.04 -4.66
CA ALA A 55 -9.77 -0.96 -4.54
C ALA A 55 -11.12 -1.46 -4.00
N VAL A 56 -11.57 -0.83 -2.92
CA VAL A 56 -12.90 -1.07 -2.34
C VAL A 56 -13.74 0.20 -2.37
N THR A 57 -15.07 0.01 -2.45
CA THR A 57 -16.01 1.13 -2.34
C THR A 57 -15.87 1.79 -0.97
N ALA A 58 -15.59 3.09 -0.95
CA ALA A 58 -15.46 3.82 0.31
C ALA A 58 -16.80 3.83 1.08
N PRO A 59 -16.79 3.62 2.41
CA PRO A 59 -17.98 3.77 3.22
C PRO A 59 -18.40 5.26 3.30
N TYR A 60 -19.64 5.52 3.71
CA TYR A 60 -20.07 6.85 4.10
C TYR A 60 -19.26 7.34 5.33
N PRO A 61 -18.84 8.61 5.40
CA PRO A 61 -19.11 9.72 4.46
C PRO A 61 -18.08 9.88 3.33
N TYR A 62 -17.10 8.99 3.20
CA TYR A 62 -16.00 9.13 2.24
C TYR A 62 -16.36 8.75 0.80
N PHE A 63 -17.45 8.01 0.60
CA PHE A 63 -17.97 7.63 -0.72
C PHE A 63 -18.03 8.79 -1.74
N PRO A 64 -18.73 9.93 -1.48
CA PRO A 64 -18.83 11.02 -2.45
C PRO A 64 -17.46 11.61 -2.82
N TYR A 65 -16.54 11.72 -1.86
CA TYR A 65 -15.19 12.26 -2.10
C TYR A 65 -14.33 11.39 -3.02
N ARG A 66 -14.61 10.08 -3.13
CA ARG A 66 -13.88 9.18 -4.04
C ARG A 66 -14.52 9.02 -5.42
N ARG A 67 -15.82 9.28 -5.56
CA ARG A 67 -16.57 9.02 -6.81
C ARG A 67 -17.05 10.27 -7.54
N GLN A 68 -17.26 11.38 -6.84
CA GLN A 68 -17.83 12.58 -7.42
C GLN A 68 -16.74 13.66 -7.48
N GLU A 69 -16.40 14.11 -8.70
CA GLU A 69 -15.32 15.08 -8.89
C GLU A 69 -15.50 16.37 -8.08
N GLY A 70 -16.74 16.85 -7.92
CA GLY A 70 -17.04 18.04 -7.14
C GLY A 70 -16.63 17.91 -5.66
N PHE A 71 -16.88 16.74 -5.06
CA PHE A 71 -16.50 16.46 -3.67
C PHE A 71 -15.02 16.10 -3.54
N ALA A 72 -14.43 15.41 -4.53
CA ALA A 72 -13.01 15.02 -4.51
C ALA A 72 -12.07 16.23 -4.35
N ARG A 73 -12.45 17.40 -4.90
CA ARG A 73 -11.69 18.66 -4.75
C ARG A 73 -11.67 19.22 -3.34
N LEU A 74 -12.67 18.88 -2.52
CA LEU A 74 -12.77 19.36 -1.12
C LEU A 74 -11.87 18.58 -0.17
N ASN A 75 -11.54 17.33 -0.51
CA ASN A 75 -10.64 16.48 0.25
C ASN A 75 -9.85 15.58 -0.72
N PRO A 76 -8.77 16.09 -1.33
CA PRO A 76 -8.00 15.35 -2.31
C PRO A 76 -7.28 14.16 -1.66
N PRO A 77 -7.08 13.06 -2.40
CA PRO A 77 -6.30 11.93 -1.90
C PRO A 77 -4.87 12.34 -1.60
N ALA A 78 -4.27 11.73 -0.58
CA ALA A 78 -2.85 11.89 -0.30
C ALA A 78 -2.04 11.38 -1.51
N VAL A 79 -1.13 12.23 -2.00
CA VAL A 79 -0.15 11.95 -3.06
C VAL A 79 1.18 11.55 -2.45
#